data_AF-A0A931T999-F1
#
_entry.id   AF-A0A931T999-F1
#
_cell.length_a   1.000
_cell.length_b   1.000
_cell.length_c   1.000
_cell.angle_alpha   90.00
_cell.angle_beta   90.00
_cell.angle_gamma   90.00
#
_symmetry.space_group_name_H-M   'P 1'
#
loop_
_entity.id
_entity.type
_entity.pdbx_description
1 polymer ?
#
loop_
_entity_poly.entity_id
_entity_poly.type
_entity_poly.pdbx_seq_one_letter_code
_entity_poly.pdbx_strand_id
1 'polypeptide(L)'
;MESALVRALRQIDGEKVARHIATRSEYDRAFPLFFRALGDAVCARLWERFPDAMACVGEDYVSEARARWGHLARLPLDWVAFGFPGVLMWDMHVGVVADLTRETPTISVGPHGTAGVWTKLAPALEAIDWPAVTGQKLVFNDARVVGEKQLIEPPRALDLRDLAGEVTRLADRAVRYYEIVAPLPAAAGIVPPPPTG
;
A
#
# COMPACT_ATOMS: atom_id res chain seq x y z
N MET A 1 -4.96 1.50 -21.72
CA MET A 1 -6.12 0.58 -21.75
C MET A 1 -6.61 0.42 -20.32
N GLU A 2 -7.89 0.70 -20.03
CA GLU A 2 -8.45 0.59 -18.68
C GLU A 2 -8.58 -0.89 -18.28
N SER A 3 -8.16 -1.27 -17.06
CA SER A 3 -8.18 -2.66 -16.61
C SER A 3 -9.61 -3.17 -16.37
N ALA A 4 -9.81 -4.49 -16.49
CA ALA A 4 -11.10 -5.10 -16.22
C ALA A 4 -11.58 -4.85 -14.77
N LEU A 5 -10.65 -4.77 -13.81
CA LEU A 5 -10.95 -4.48 -12.41
C LEU A 5 -11.42 -3.04 -12.20
N VAL A 6 -10.79 -2.05 -12.86
CA VAL A 6 -11.26 -0.65 -12.80
C VAL A 6 -12.68 -0.53 -13.37
N ARG A 7 -12.97 -1.22 -14.47
CA ARG A 7 -14.34 -1.29 -15.02
C ARG A 7 -15.33 -1.93 -14.05
N ALA A 8 -14.94 -2.99 -13.35
CA ALA A 8 -15.77 -3.63 -12.34
C ALA A 8 -16.07 -2.70 -11.16
N LEU A 9 -15.08 -1.92 -10.69
CA LEU A 9 -15.27 -0.94 -9.61
C LEU A 9 -16.29 0.14 -9.99
N ARG A 10 -16.32 0.59 -11.25
CA ARG A 10 -17.32 1.56 -11.73
C ARG A 10 -18.76 1.04 -11.70
N GLN A 11 -18.95 -0.28 -11.61
CA GLN A 11 -20.27 -0.89 -11.50
C GLN A 11 -20.75 -1.00 -10.05
N ILE A 12 -19.90 -0.69 -9.06
CA ILE A 12 -20.26 -0.68 -7.65
C ILE A 12 -21.03 0.61 -7.35
N ASP A 13 -22.14 0.49 -6.62
CA ASP A 13 -22.94 1.62 -6.14
C ASP A 13 -22.23 2.30 -4.97
N GLY A 14 -21.42 3.32 -5.28
CA GLY A 14 -20.64 4.06 -4.28
C GLY A 14 -21.49 4.75 -3.21
N GLU A 15 -22.75 5.10 -3.47
CA GLU A 15 -23.66 5.66 -2.46
C GLU A 15 -24.14 4.61 -1.45
N LYS A 16 -24.16 3.32 -1.83
CA LYS A 16 -24.38 2.24 -0.86
C LYS A 16 -23.15 2.08 0.04
N VAL A 17 -21.94 2.05 -0.53
CA VAL A 17 -20.70 1.97 0.23
C VAL A 17 -20.56 3.16 1.19
N ALA A 18 -20.80 4.38 0.70
CA ALA A 18 -20.65 5.62 1.46
C ALA A 18 -21.63 5.78 2.63
N ARG A 19 -22.83 5.19 2.56
CA ARG A 19 -23.84 5.30 3.63
C ARG A 19 -23.52 4.49 4.88
N HIS A 20 -22.37 3.81 4.94
CA HIS A 20 -21.81 3.05 6.09
C HIS A 20 -22.70 1.91 6.64
N ILE A 21 -23.98 1.85 6.25
CA ILE A 21 -25.03 0.95 6.76
C ILE A 21 -25.55 -0.01 5.65
N ALA A 22 -25.12 0.12 4.39
CA ALA A 22 -25.43 -0.88 3.37
C ALA A 22 -24.40 -2.02 3.41
N THR A 23 -24.61 -2.89 4.41
CA THR A 23 -24.09 -4.25 4.62
C THR A 23 -22.58 -4.48 4.41
N ARG A 24 -21.93 -5.04 5.45
CA ARG A 24 -20.55 -5.59 5.44
C ARG A 24 -20.20 -6.34 4.13
N SER A 25 -21.17 -6.98 3.48
CA SER A 25 -21.04 -7.64 2.19
C SER A 25 -20.56 -6.76 1.02
N GLU A 26 -20.98 -5.48 0.93
CA GLU A 26 -20.52 -4.60 -0.15
C GLU A 26 -19.09 -4.12 0.09
N TYR A 27 -18.69 -3.93 1.36
CA TYR A 27 -17.30 -3.71 1.73
C TYR A 27 -16.43 -4.92 1.38
N ASP A 28 -16.84 -6.10 1.82
CA ASP A 28 -16.12 -7.37 1.59
C ASP A 28 -15.99 -7.67 0.08
N ARG A 29 -16.91 -7.15 -0.75
CA ARG A 29 -16.84 -7.27 -2.21
C ARG A 29 -15.98 -6.17 -2.87
N ALA A 30 -16.12 -4.92 -2.43
CA ALA A 30 -15.50 -3.77 -3.08
C ALA A 30 -14.00 -3.67 -2.80
N PHE A 31 -13.58 -3.85 -1.56
CA PHE A 31 -12.20 -3.55 -1.16
C PHE A 31 -11.15 -4.53 -1.72
N PRO A 32 -11.41 -5.85 -1.79
CA PRO A 32 -10.49 -6.76 -2.47
C PRO A 32 -10.31 -6.39 -3.96
N LEU A 33 -11.38 -5.97 -4.65
CA LEU A 33 -11.31 -5.49 -6.03
C LEU A 33 -10.55 -4.16 -6.13
N PHE A 34 -10.77 -3.25 -5.18
CA PHE A 34 -10.09 -1.96 -5.10
C PHE A 34 -8.58 -2.10 -4.98
N PHE A 35 -8.10 -2.92 -4.03
CA PHE A 35 -6.66 -3.12 -3.83
C PHE A 35 -6.00 -3.85 -5.01
N ARG A 36 -6.67 -4.83 -5.62
CA ARG A 36 -6.17 -5.48 -6.85
C ARG A 36 -6.12 -4.50 -8.02
N ALA A 37 -7.16 -3.70 -8.23
CA ALA A 37 -7.19 -2.69 -9.28
C ALA A 37 -6.09 -1.64 -9.09
N LEU A 38 -5.84 -1.23 -7.85
CA LEU A 38 -4.73 -0.35 -7.50
C LEU A 38 -3.38 -1.00 -7.77
N GLY A 39 -3.21 -2.28 -7.39
CA GLY A 39 -2.03 -3.08 -7.70
C GLY A 39 -1.71 -3.07 -9.20
N ASP A 40 -2.68 -3.49 -10.02
CA ASP A 40 -2.57 -3.52 -11.48
C ASP A 40 -2.25 -2.13 -12.06
N ALA A 41 -2.94 -1.10 -11.56
CA ALA A 41 -2.79 0.27 -12.03
C ALA A 41 -1.38 0.83 -11.77
N VAL A 42 -0.77 0.49 -10.64
CA VAL A 42 0.61 0.89 -10.31
C VAL A 42 1.61 0.08 -11.13
N CYS A 43 1.50 -1.25 -11.14
CA CYS A 43 2.42 -2.10 -11.92
C CYS A 43 2.41 -1.75 -13.41
N ALA A 44 1.24 -1.47 -14.00
CA ALA A 44 1.14 -1.06 -15.39
C ALA A 44 1.87 0.27 -15.68
N ARG A 45 1.89 1.22 -14.73
CA ARG A 45 2.62 2.49 -14.86
C ARG A 45 4.12 2.32 -14.64
N LEU A 46 4.52 1.39 -13.77
CA LEU A 46 5.93 1.14 -13.45
C LEU A 46 6.63 0.24 -14.48
N TRP A 47 5.88 -0.60 -15.21
CA TRP A 47 6.39 -1.68 -16.05
C TRP A 47 7.57 -1.28 -16.96
N GLU A 48 7.51 -0.12 -17.62
CA GLU A 48 8.58 0.30 -18.55
C GLU A 48 9.91 0.56 -17.85
N ARG A 49 9.89 1.05 -16.60
CA ARG A 49 11.08 1.44 -15.84
C ARG A 49 11.48 0.41 -14.78
N PHE A 50 10.50 -0.33 -14.26
CA PHE A 50 10.64 -1.31 -13.19
C PHE A 50 9.80 -2.55 -13.54
N PRO A 51 10.23 -3.37 -14.51
CA PRO A 51 9.47 -4.55 -14.96
C PRO A 51 9.27 -5.60 -13.87
N ASP A 52 10.16 -5.60 -12.87
CA ASP A 52 10.12 -6.51 -11.71
C ASP A 52 9.29 -5.94 -10.54
N ALA A 53 8.63 -4.78 -10.70
CA ALA A 53 7.76 -4.24 -9.67
C ALA A 53 6.52 -5.13 -9.47
N MET A 54 6.36 -5.67 -8.27
CA MET A 54 5.25 -6.56 -7.92
C MET A 54 4.31 -5.90 -6.93
N ALA A 55 3.01 -6.03 -7.19
CA ALA A 55 1.96 -5.69 -6.24
C ALA A 55 1.60 -6.91 -5.38
N CYS A 56 1.55 -6.70 -4.07
CA CYS A 56 1.13 -7.67 -3.08
C CYS A 56 -0.15 -7.16 -2.42
N VAL A 57 -1.26 -7.86 -2.59
CA VAL A 57 -2.57 -7.46 -2.03
C VAL A 57 -2.85 -8.27 -0.78
N GLY A 58 -3.24 -7.63 0.32
CA GLY A 58 -3.31 -8.29 1.63
C GLY A 58 -4.14 -9.57 1.68
N GLU A 59 -5.27 -9.59 0.97
CA GLU A 59 -6.14 -10.77 0.85
C GLU A 59 -5.45 -12.00 0.23
N ASP A 60 -4.43 -11.83 -0.62
CA ASP A 60 -3.67 -12.96 -1.18
C ASP A 60 -2.68 -13.56 -0.15
N TYR A 61 -2.44 -12.85 0.96
CA TYR A 61 -1.47 -13.20 1.99
C TYR A 61 -2.12 -13.64 3.31
N VAL A 62 -3.40 -14.01 3.32
CA VAL A 62 -4.14 -14.38 4.55
C VAL A 62 -3.41 -15.44 5.38
N SER A 63 -2.89 -16.50 4.74
CA SER A 63 -2.19 -17.59 5.44
C SER A 63 -0.91 -17.10 6.12
N GLU A 64 -0.12 -16.28 5.44
CA GLU A 64 1.11 -15.68 5.98
C GLU A 64 0.79 -14.65 7.07
N ALA A 65 -0.24 -13.83 6.87
CA ALA A 65 -0.73 -12.86 7.84
C ALA A 65 -1.22 -13.56 9.12
N ARG A 66 -1.89 -14.72 9.02
CA ARG A 66 -2.23 -15.54 10.20
C ARG A 66 -1.01 -16.10 10.91
N ALA A 67 -0.01 -16.56 10.17
CA ALA A 67 1.22 -17.06 10.76
C ALA A 67 1.98 -15.95 11.52
N ARG A 68 1.99 -14.72 10.99
CA ARG A 68 2.67 -13.56 11.60
C ARG A 68 1.86 -12.91 12.73
N TRP A 69 0.55 -12.77 12.54
CA TRP A 69 -0.31 -11.93 13.38
C TRP A 69 -1.58 -12.65 13.86
N GLY A 70 -1.55 -13.98 13.99
CA GLY A 70 -2.71 -14.77 14.44
C GLY A 70 -3.23 -14.44 15.83
N HIS A 71 -2.49 -13.64 16.61
CA HIS A 71 -2.93 -13.11 17.90
C HIS A 71 -3.89 -11.90 17.77
N LEU A 72 -4.03 -11.31 16.59
CA LEU A 72 -4.93 -10.17 16.36
C LEU A 72 -6.37 -10.64 16.15
N ALA A 73 -7.31 -9.93 16.75
CA ALA A 73 -8.75 -10.22 16.60
C ALA A 73 -9.24 -10.03 15.15
N ARG A 74 -8.60 -9.16 14.38
CA ARG A 74 -8.82 -8.95 12.94
C ARG A 74 -7.46 -8.87 12.25
N LEU A 75 -7.33 -9.58 11.13
CA LEU A 75 -6.14 -9.47 10.29
C LEU A 75 -6.19 -8.13 9.53
N PRO A 76 -5.08 -7.38 9.50
CA PRO A 76 -4.99 -6.16 8.69
C PRO A 76 -4.77 -6.59 7.23
N LEU A 77 -5.84 -6.79 6.46
CA LEU A 77 -5.77 -7.16 5.04
C LEU A 77 -6.12 -6.00 4.09
N ASP A 78 -6.43 -4.84 4.67
CA ASP A 78 -6.89 -3.64 3.97
C ASP A 78 -5.73 -2.84 3.38
N TRP A 79 -4.90 -3.49 2.56
CA TRP A 79 -3.70 -2.89 1.98
C TRP A 79 -3.29 -3.49 0.64
N VAL A 80 -2.48 -2.72 -0.09
CA VAL A 80 -1.64 -3.19 -1.19
C VAL A 80 -0.22 -2.64 -0.99
N ALA A 81 0.79 -3.48 -1.24
CA ALA A 81 2.20 -3.16 -1.08
C ALA A 81 2.95 -3.39 -2.39
N PHE A 82 3.96 -2.56 -2.65
CA PHE A 82 4.80 -2.64 -3.84
C PHE A 82 6.24 -2.92 -3.43
N GLY A 83 6.69 -4.14 -3.66
CA GLY A 83 8.02 -4.60 -3.30
C GLY A 83 9.12 -4.11 -4.26
N PHE A 84 10.36 -4.13 -3.78
CA PHE A 84 11.53 -3.75 -4.57
C PHE A 84 12.33 -5.00 -5.00
N PRO A 85 12.95 -4.99 -6.20
CA PRO A 85 13.78 -6.10 -6.64
C PRO A 85 14.90 -6.41 -5.65
N GLY A 86 15.08 -7.68 -5.31
CA GLY A 86 16.09 -8.11 -4.35
C GLY A 86 15.79 -7.78 -2.89
N VAL A 87 14.58 -7.32 -2.55
CA VAL A 87 14.17 -7.10 -1.16
C VAL A 87 12.88 -7.85 -0.90
N LEU A 88 12.77 -8.52 0.25
CA LEU A 88 11.50 -9.13 0.64
C LEU A 88 10.45 -8.02 0.80
N MET A 89 9.26 -8.20 0.21
CA MET A 89 8.17 -7.23 0.33
C MET A 89 7.86 -6.90 1.80
N TRP A 90 7.88 -7.91 2.67
CA TRP A 90 7.67 -7.74 4.11
C TRP A 90 8.75 -6.90 4.82
N ASP A 91 9.94 -6.77 4.24
CA ASP A 91 11.05 -6.02 4.81
C ASP A 91 11.06 -4.56 4.39
N MET A 92 10.70 -4.28 3.13
CA MET A 92 10.58 -2.94 2.58
C MET A 92 9.61 -2.90 1.40
N HIS A 93 8.72 -1.91 1.41
CA HIS A 93 7.79 -1.67 0.31
C HIS A 93 7.29 -0.23 0.31
N VAL A 94 6.63 0.19 -0.78
CA VAL A 94 5.66 1.28 -0.72
C VAL A 94 4.30 0.68 -0.41
N GLY A 95 3.70 1.09 0.69
CA GLY A 95 2.38 0.61 1.13
C GLY A 95 1.30 1.62 0.80
N VAL A 96 0.13 1.13 0.43
CA VAL A 96 -1.14 1.85 0.50
C VAL A 96 -2.02 1.12 1.51
N VAL A 97 -2.30 1.76 2.63
CA VAL A 97 -3.03 1.14 3.76
C VAL A 97 -4.28 1.93 4.05
N ALA A 98 -5.40 1.21 4.15
CA ALA A 98 -6.67 1.76 4.57
C ALA A 98 -7.03 1.32 5.98
N ASP A 99 -7.62 2.24 6.74
CA ASP A 99 -8.36 1.93 7.96
C ASP A 99 -9.85 1.98 7.63
N LEU A 100 -10.43 0.80 7.42
CA LEU A 100 -11.85 0.62 7.10
C LEU A 100 -12.72 0.46 8.35
N THR A 101 -12.15 0.52 9.55
CA THR A 101 -12.89 0.33 10.80
C THR A 101 -13.55 1.61 11.30
N ARG A 102 -13.18 2.76 10.73
CA ARG A 102 -13.69 4.07 11.09
C ARG A 102 -15.00 4.38 10.39
N GLU A 103 -15.83 5.20 11.03
CA GLU A 103 -17.07 5.75 10.44
C GLU A 103 -16.80 6.40 9.08
N THR A 104 -15.70 7.13 8.97
CA THR A 104 -15.13 7.59 7.70
C THR A 104 -13.82 6.84 7.44
N PRO A 105 -13.81 5.85 6.53
CA PRO A 105 -12.59 5.13 6.19
C PRO A 105 -11.48 6.08 5.73
N THR A 106 -10.27 5.82 6.19
CA THR A 106 -9.10 6.62 5.84
C THR A 106 -8.09 5.81 5.06
N ILE A 107 -7.30 6.46 4.22
CA ILE A 107 -6.23 5.84 3.45
C ILE A 107 -4.96 6.68 3.49
N SER A 108 -3.82 6.01 3.45
CA SER A 108 -2.50 6.62 3.44
C SER A 108 -1.57 5.84 2.51
N VAL A 109 -0.50 6.50 2.04
CA VAL A 109 0.51 5.91 1.16
C VAL A 109 1.91 6.37 1.59
N GLY A 110 2.89 5.49 1.46
CA GLY A 110 4.30 5.85 1.66
C GLY A 110 5.21 4.64 1.84
N PRO A 111 6.52 4.87 2.07
CA PRO A 111 7.49 3.82 2.40
C PRO A 111 7.25 3.19 3.78
N HIS A 112 7.32 1.87 3.80
CA HIS A 112 7.16 1.00 4.96
C HIS A 112 8.35 0.06 5.05
N GLY A 113 8.82 -0.25 6.26
CA GLY A 113 9.82 -1.30 6.45
C GLY A 113 9.91 -1.82 7.87
N THR A 114 10.51 -3.00 8.03
CA THR A 114 10.77 -3.57 9.36
C THR A 114 11.79 -2.74 10.13
N ALA A 115 11.83 -2.85 11.46
CA ALA A 115 12.76 -2.08 12.29
C ALA A 115 14.24 -2.23 11.86
N GLY A 116 14.66 -3.44 11.48
CA GLY A 116 16.03 -3.71 11.04
C GLY A 116 16.37 -3.00 9.72
N VAL A 117 15.45 -3.02 8.76
CA VAL A 117 15.60 -2.36 7.46
C VAL A 117 15.50 -0.84 7.60
N TRP A 118 14.54 -0.36 8.39
CA TRP A 118 14.34 1.05 8.66
C TRP A 118 15.58 1.73 9.22
N THR A 119 16.32 1.05 10.11
CA THR A 119 17.55 1.59 10.72
C THR A 119 18.59 1.96 9.65
N LYS A 120 18.64 1.22 8.53
CA LYS A 120 19.54 1.51 7.40
C LYS A 120 18.99 2.57 6.45
N LEU A 121 17.67 2.59 6.23
CA LEU A 121 17.02 3.48 5.27
C LEU A 121 16.66 4.86 5.82
N ALA A 122 16.42 4.99 7.12
CA ALA A 122 15.94 6.22 7.73
C ALA A 122 16.78 7.45 7.36
N PRO A 123 18.14 7.42 7.38
CA PRO A 123 18.93 8.59 6.98
C PRO A 123 18.67 9.03 5.54
N ALA A 124 18.50 8.08 4.61
CA ALA A 124 18.23 8.40 3.21
C ALA A 124 16.80 8.91 3.00
N LEU A 125 15.82 8.33 3.71
CA LEU A 125 14.43 8.78 3.68
C LEU A 125 14.25 10.17 4.30
N GLU A 126 14.98 10.48 5.38
CA GLU A 126 14.97 11.77 6.06
C GLU A 126 15.65 12.89 5.26
N ALA A 127 16.60 12.54 4.39
CA ALA A 127 17.28 13.50 3.52
C ALA A 127 16.42 13.98 2.34
N ILE A 128 15.30 13.32 2.05
CA ILE A 128 14.40 13.70 0.96
C ILE A 128 13.54 14.89 1.38
N ASP A 129 13.51 15.94 0.55
CA ASP A 129 12.54 17.04 0.69
C ASP A 129 11.15 16.60 0.22
N TRP A 130 10.46 15.85 1.07
CA TRP A 130 9.14 15.28 0.77
C TRP A 130 8.11 16.32 0.30
N PRO A 131 7.95 17.48 0.97
CA PRO A 131 7.07 18.53 0.47
C PRO A 131 7.36 18.94 -0.98
N ALA A 132 8.63 19.04 -1.37
CA ALA A 132 8.97 19.40 -2.74
C ALA A 132 8.60 18.31 -3.76
N VAL A 133 8.75 17.03 -3.42
CA VAL A 133 8.53 15.92 -4.37
C VAL A 133 7.08 15.40 -4.38
N THR A 134 6.40 15.35 -3.24
CA THR A 134 5.04 14.82 -3.13
C THR A 134 3.98 15.91 -2.91
N GLY A 135 4.39 17.15 -2.67
CA GLY A 135 3.50 18.24 -2.30
C GLY A 135 2.99 18.16 -0.86
N GLN A 136 3.48 17.20 -0.05
CA GLN A 136 3.01 16.98 1.31
C GLN A 136 4.16 16.59 2.24
N LYS A 137 4.07 17.03 3.50
CA LYS A 137 4.93 16.53 4.57
C LYS A 137 4.42 15.16 5.00
N LEU A 138 5.32 14.18 5.08
CA LEU A 138 5.00 12.86 5.59
C LEU A 138 5.01 12.81 7.11
N VAL A 139 4.27 11.87 7.66
CA VAL A 139 4.20 11.57 9.09
C VAL A 139 4.87 10.23 9.35
N PHE A 140 5.69 10.19 10.39
CA PHE A 140 6.24 8.94 10.87
C PHE A 140 5.20 8.20 11.71
N ASN A 141 5.02 6.91 11.46
CA ASN A 141 4.15 6.03 12.22
C ASN A 141 4.89 4.75 12.61
N ASP A 142 4.89 4.42 13.90
CA ASP A 142 5.45 3.17 14.45
C ASP A 142 4.31 2.15 14.60
N ALA A 143 4.06 1.38 13.55
CA ALA A 143 2.99 0.39 13.47
C ALA A 143 3.38 -0.90 14.21
N ARG A 144 3.55 -0.79 15.54
CA ARG A 144 4.05 -1.87 16.42
C ARG A 144 3.30 -3.17 16.29
N VAL A 145 1.99 -3.09 16.05
CA VAL A 145 1.10 -4.25 15.90
C VAL A 145 1.53 -5.17 14.76
N VAL A 146 2.03 -4.58 13.67
CA VAL A 146 2.51 -5.32 12.49
C VAL A 146 4.04 -5.35 12.38
N GLY A 147 4.74 -4.70 13.32
CA GLY A 147 6.21 -4.68 13.38
C GLY A 147 6.87 -3.76 12.34
N GLU A 148 6.12 -2.79 11.81
CA GLU A 148 6.59 -1.88 10.76
C GLU A 148 6.84 -0.47 11.26
N LYS A 149 7.80 0.19 10.62
CA LYS A 149 8.01 1.63 10.66
C LYS A 149 7.61 2.22 9.32
N GLN A 150 6.87 3.31 9.37
CA GLN A 150 6.20 3.87 8.21
C GLN A 150 6.47 5.37 8.14
N LEU A 151 6.71 5.88 6.95
CA LEU A 151 6.73 7.31 6.67
C LEU A 151 5.70 7.56 5.57
N ILE A 152 4.52 8.01 5.96
CA ILE A 152 3.31 7.99 5.13
C ILE A 152 2.71 9.39 5.00
N GLU A 153 1.87 9.60 3.99
CA GLU A 153 1.00 10.76 3.95
C GLU A 153 0.08 10.79 5.19
N PRO A 154 -0.28 11.98 5.69
CA PRO A 154 -1.36 12.11 6.67
C PRO A 154 -2.61 11.36 6.16
N PRO A 155 -3.21 10.46 6.95
CA PRO A 155 -4.39 9.73 6.51
C PRO A 155 -5.50 10.68 6.09
N ARG A 156 -6.07 10.44 4.91
CA ARG A 156 -7.20 11.21 4.38
C ARG A 156 -8.43 10.33 4.23
N ALA A 157 -9.61 10.94 4.21
CA ALA A 157 -10.83 10.24 3.90
C ALA A 157 -10.76 9.60 2.49
N LEU A 158 -11.22 8.35 2.39
CA LEU A 158 -11.41 7.67 1.12
C LEU A 158 -12.71 8.16 0.48
N ASP A 159 -12.68 8.51 -0.81
CA ASP A 159 -13.90 8.83 -1.54
C ASP A 159 -14.62 7.54 -1.97
N LEU A 160 -15.51 7.08 -1.10
CA LEU A 160 -16.29 5.85 -1.29
C LEU A 160 -17.27 5.96 -2.46
N ARG A 161 -17.58 7.17 -2.95
CA ARG A 161 -18.45 7.39 -4.11
C ARG A 161 -17.74 7.21 -5.44
N ASP A 162 -16.40 7.34 -5.44
CA ASP A 162 -15.56 7.28 -6.62
C ASP A 162 -14.32 6.39 -6.38
N LEU A 163 -14.55 5.12 -6.04
CA LEU A 163 -13.46 4.16 -5.81
C LEU A 163 -12.55 3.99 -7.05
N ALA A 164 -13.11 4.10 -8.26
CA ALA A 164 -12.32 4.02 -9.49
C ALA A 164 -11.40 5.24 -9.67
N GLY A 165 -11.87 6.45 -9.38
CA GLY A 165 -11.02 7.63 -9.37
C GLY A 165 -10.02 7.60 -8.22
N GLU A 166 -10.38 7.06 -7.06
CA GLU A 166 -9.45 6.82 -5.95
C GLU A 166 -8.29 5.90 -6.37
N VAL A 167 -8.56 4.81 -7.08
CA VAL A 167 -7.51 3.95 -7.67
C VAL A 167 -6.56 4.76 -8.53
N THR A 168 -7.06 5.64 -9.39
CA THR A 168 -6.20 6.47 -10.25
C THR A 168 -5.33 7.42 -9.44
N ARG A 169 -5.94 8.15 -8.50
CA ARG A 169 -5.24 9.13 -7.64
C ARG A 169 -4.18 8.46 -6.77
N LEU A 170 -4.49 7.31 -6.20
CA LEU A 170 -3.57 6.55 -5.35
C LEU A 170 -2.48 5.86 -6.16
N ALA A 171 -2.78 5.38 -7.38
CA ALA A 171 -1.78 4.79 -8.25
C ALA A 171 -0.71 5.81 -8.62
N ASP A 172 -1.11 7.02 -9.02
CA ASP A 172 -0.16 8.08 -9.37
C ASP A 172 0.72 8.48 -8.18
N ARG A 173 0.16 8.49 -6.96
CA ARG A 173 0.94 8.71 -5.73
C ARG A 173 1.90 7.57 -5.45
N ALA A 174 1.41 6.33 -5.43
CA ALA A 174 2.23 5.15 -5.14
C ALA A 174 3.39 5.01 -6.13
N VAL A 175 3.16 5.25 -7.43
CA VAL A 175 4.23 5.31 -8.45
C VAL A 175 5.28 6.33 -8.08
N ARG A 176 4.88 7.55 -7.71
CA ARG A 176 5.84 8.60 -7.32
C ARG A 176 6.69 8.20 -6.11
N TYR A 177 6.07 7.64 -5.07
CA TYR A 177 6.82 7.12 -3.93
C TYR A 177 7.77 5.99 -4.34
N TYR A 178 7.29 5.07 -5.18
CA TYR A 178 8.09 3.95 -5.65
C TYR A 178 9.34 4.42 -6.40
N GLU A 179 9.19 5.35 -7.34
CA GLU A 179 10.30 5.88 -8.13
C GLU A 179 11.38 6.57 -7.28
N ILE A 180 10.97 7.25 -6.22
CA ILE A 180 11.87 7.92 -5.27
C ILE A 180 12.60 6.90 -4.40
N VAL A 181 11.89 5.87 -3.93
CA VAL A 181 12.38 4.93 -2.92
C VAL A 181 13.13 3.75 -3.54
N ALA A 182 12.80 3.33 -4.76
CA ALA A 182 13.39 2.19 -5.44
C ALA A 182 14.93 2.12 -5.44
N PRO A 183 15.70 3.21 -5.60
CA PRO A 183 17.17 3.13 -5.55
C PRO A 183 17.73 2.96 -4.12
N LEU A 184 16.94 3.24 -3.08
CA LEU A 184 17.46 3.36 -1.71
C LEU A 184 17.86 2.02 -1.07
N PRO A 185 17.10 0.92 -1.20
CA PRO A 185 17.49 -0.35 -0.57
C PRO A 185 18.86 -0.85 -1.01
N ALA A 186 19.15 -0.80 -2.31
CA ALA A 186 20.44 -1.19 -2.85
C ALA A 186 21.57 -0.29 -2.32
N ALA A 187 21.36 1.04 -2.31
CA ALA A 187 22.33 2.00 -1.77
C ALA A 187 22.59 1.80 -0.27
N ALA A 188 21.59 1.35 0.48
CA ALA A 188 21.68 1.05 1.91
C ALA A 188 22.24 -0.37 2.21
N GLY A 189 22.66 -1.12 1.19
CA GLY A 189 23.17 -2.49 1.35
C GLY A 189 22.12 -3.46 1.90
N ILE A 190 20.84 -3.24 1.58
CA ILE A 190 19.77 -4.19 1.85
C ILE A 190 19.78 -5.20 0.72
N VAL A 191 20.28 -6.39 1.03
CA VAL A 191 20.36 -7.54 0.13
C VAL A 191 19.31 -8.56 0.53
N PRO A 192 18.80 -9.38 -0.41
CA PRO A 192 17.83 -10.40 -0.08
C PRO A 192 18.46 -11.41 0.90
N PRO A 193 17.69 -11.98 1.82
CA PRO A 193 18.17 -13.11 2.59
C PRO A 193 18.55 -14.24 1.62
N PRO A 194 19.55 -15.08 1.96
CA PRO A 194 19.90 -16.22 1.14
C PRO A 194 18.65 -17.11 0.94
N PRO A 195 18.51 -17.75 -0.23
CA PRO A 195 17.38 -18.64 -0.48
C PRO A 195 17.35 -19.72 0.61
N THR A 196 16.20 -19.88 1.25
CA THR A 196 15.96 -21.02 2.14
C THR A 196 15.79 -22.25 1.25
N GLY A 197 16.83 -23.07 1.17
CA GLY A 197 16.81 -24.37 0.48
C GLY A 197 15.96 -25.41 1.17
#